data_AF-A0A414QVI1-F1
#
_entry.id   AF-A0A414QVI1-F1
#
_cell.length_a   1.000
_cell.length_b   1.000
_cell.length_c   1.000
_cell.angle_alpha   90.00
_cell.angle_beta   90.00
_cell.angle_gamma   90.00
#
_symmetry.space_group_name_H-M   'P 1'
#
loop_
_entity.id
_entity.type
_entity.pdbx_description
1 polymer ?
#
loop_
_entity_poly.entity_id
_entity_poly.type
_entity_poly.pdbx_seq_one_letter_code
_entity_poly.pdbx_strand_id
1 'polypeptide(L)'
;MKKIYCLCLACLLVSVMAAQSVKELYIFHTNDMHSRIEPFASYFPDTVLAGKAGVLRRAAFVKEQRREHKDMLLFDSGDFSQGSPYYNLFKGEVEIKMMNEMGYDAGTIGNHEFDFGLDNMARLFKMANFPIVCANYDVAGTVLEGLVKEYTVIERDGLRIGVFGLGPELDGLVAHANYGNVKFEDPVSEGQRVADLLKNQEHCDLVICLSHLGWKGEPYSDIELIENTRNIDIVLGGHSHSFFEGPEFYKNLDGIEVPVQQMGKSAAFVGRMVVKMQKN
;
A
#
# COMPACT_ATOMS: atom_id res chain seq x y z
N MET A 1 59.72 -53.99 -15.00
CA MET A 1 59.29 -53.31 -13.76
C MET A 1 58.55 -52.03 -14.14
N LYS A 2 57.26 -51.93 -13.78
CA LYS A 2 56.31 -50.90 -14.26
C LYS A 2 56.57 -49.56 -13.56
N LYS A 3 56.62 -48.46 -14.32
CA LYS A 3 56.68 -47.08 -13.80
C LYS A 3 55.28 -46.68 -13.32
N ILE A 4 55.16 -46.34 -12.03
CA ILE A 4 53.93 -45.82 -11.43
C ILE A 4 54.01 -44.29 -11.51
N TYR A 5 53.08 -43.67 -12.23
CA TYR A 5 52.88 -42.22 -12.23
C TYR A 5 51.79 -41.90 -11.19
N CYS A 6 52.17 -41.28 -10.08
CA CYS A 6 51.22 -40.70 -9.13
C CYS A 6 50.65 -39.42 -9.74
N LEU A 7 49.40 -39.48 -10.18
CA LEU A 7 48.61 -38.33 -10.57
C LEU A 7 48.09 -37.65 -9.30
N CYS A 8 48.73 -36.58 -8.85
CA CYS A 8 48.20 -35.73 -7.79
C CYS A 8 46.99 -34.97 -8.34
N LEU A 9 45.79 -35.45 -8.01
CA LEU A 9 44.54 -34.74 -8.29
C LEU A 9 44.42 -33.56 -7.32
N ALA A 10 44.86 -32.38 -7.74
CA ALA A 10 44.60 -31.15 -7.01
C ALA A 10 43.10 -30.86 -7.05
N CYS A 11 42.40 -31.12 -5.95
CA CYS A 11 41.02 -30.69 -5.76
C CYS A 11 41.01 -29.17 -5.65
N LEU A 12 40.71 -28.50 -6.77
CA LEU A 12 40.33 -27.08 -6.77
C LEU A 12 38.97 -26.95 -6.07
N LEU A 13 39.01 -26.65 -4.77
CA LEU A 13 37.87 -26.09 -4.05
C LEU A 13 37.59 -24.70 -4.64
N VAL A 14 36.75 -24.65 -5.67
CA VAL A 14 36.14 -23.40 -6.12
C VAL A 14 35.14 -23.00 -5.06
N SER A 15 35.57 -22.16 -4.11
CA SER A 15 34.67 -21.43 -3.24
C SER A 15 33.86 -20.48 -4.13
N VAL A 16 32.66 -20.89 -4.53
CA VAL A 16 31.69 -20.00 -5.14
C VAL A 16 31.21 -19.09 -4.03
N MET A 17 31.90 -17.97 -3.81
CA MET A 17 31.30 -16.87 -3.07
C MET A 17 30.14 -16.39 -3.94
N ALA A 18 28.93 -16.74 -3.54
CA ALA A 18 27.74 -16.15 -4.15
C ALA A 18 27.88 -14.63 -3.98
N ALA A 19 28.06 -13.92 -5.09
CA ALA A 19 28.02 -12.47 -5.06
C ALA A 19 26.63 -12.08 -4.58
N GLN A 20 26.55 -11.55 -3.37
CA GLN A 20 25.30 -11.12 -2.77
C GLN A 20 24.79 -9.92 -3.57
N SER A 21 23.87 -10.15 -4.50
CA SER A 21 23.29 -9.09 -5.30
C SER A 21 22.29 -8.30 -4.45
N VAL A 22 22.57 -7.02 -4.21
CA VAL A 22 21.58 -6.09 -3.66
C VAL A 22 20.41 -6.02 -4.65
N LYS A 23 19.21 -6.31 -4.17
CA LYS A 23 17.98 -6.16 -4.95
C LYS A 23 17.35 -4.80 -4.67
N GLU A 24 16.86 -4.15 -5.71
CA GLU A 24 16.11 -2.90 -5.60
C GLU A 24 14.64 -3.17 -5.91
N LEU A 25 13.77 -2.90 -4.94
CA LEU A 25 12.32 -2.96 -5.11
C LEU A 25 11.77 -1.53 -5.22
N TYR A 26 11.07 -1.26 -6.32
CA TYR A 26 10.45 0.03 -6.57
C TYR A 26 8.99 -0.01 -6.14
N ILE A 27 8.64 0.77 -5.13
CA ILE A 27 7.28 0.86 -4.59
C ILE A 27 6.72 2.23 -4.95
N PHE A 28 5.61 2.23 -5.67
CA PHE A 28 4.86 3.42 -6.00
C PHE A 28 3.54 3.42 -5.25
N HIS A 29 3.04 4.60 -4.91
CA HIS A 29 1.76 4.68 -4.21
C HIS A 29 1.01 5.97 -4.46
N THR A 30 -0.30 5.90 -4.27
CA THR A 30 -1.20 7.05 -4.16
C THR A 30 -2.05 6.95 -2.91
N ASN A 31 -2.65 8.06 -2.54
CA ASN A 31 -3.63 8.16 -1.47
C ASN A 31 -4.63 9.26 -1.85
N ASP A 32 -5.82 9.22 -1.25
CA ASP A 32 -6.78 10.33 -1.28
C ASP A 32 -7.05 10.82 -2.70
N MET A 33 -7.26 9.90 -3.63
CA MET A 33 -7.46 10.31 -5.01
C MET A 33 -8.71 11.14 -5.20
N HIS A 34 -9.72 10.95 -4.35
CA HIS A 34 -10.95 11.74 -4.33
C HIS A 34 -11.51 11.93 -5.74
N SER A 35 -11.70 10.80 -6.47
CA SER A 35 -12.35 10.75 -7.79
C SER A 35 -11.77 11.80 -8.76
N ARG A 36 -10.47 12.11 -8.65
CA ARG A 36 -9.81 13.08 -9.52
C ARG A 36 -9.53 12.48 -10.89
N ILE A 37 -10.59 12.29 -11.68
CA ILE A 37 -10.53 11.72 -13.02
C ILE A 37 -9.84 12.67 -13.99
N GLU A 38 -10.21 13.94 -13.94
CA GLU A 38 -9.64 15.01 -14.76
C GLU A 38 -8.56 15.80 -14.00
N PRO A 39 -7.57 16.36 -14.70
CA PRO A 39 -6.58 17.24 -14.09
C PRO A 39 -7.24 18.52 -13.57
N PHE A 40 -6.61 19.16 -12.60
CA PHE A 40 -6.98 20.52 -12.22
C PHE A 40 -6.69 21.48 -13.39
N ALA A 41 -7.51 22.53 -13.51
CA ALA A 41 -7.27 23.58 -14.48
C ALA A 41 -5.88 24.21 -14.28
N SER A 42 -5.26 24.71 -15.35
CA SER A 42 -3.95 25.37 -15.28
C SER A 42 -3.96 26.64 -14.43
N TYR A 43 -5.13 27.26 -14.26
CA TYR A 43 -5.36 28.45 -13.45
C TYR A 43 -5.98 28.13 -12.08
N PHE A 44 -5.91 26.86 -11.63
CA PHE A 44 -6.44 26.48 -10.33
C PHE A 44 -5.75 27.29 -9.20
N PRO A 45 -6.50 27.81 -8.20
CA PRO A 45 -5.93 28.71 -7.19
C PRO A 45 -4.81 28.11 -6.36
N ASP A 46 -4.91 26.80 -6.06
CA ASP A 46 -3.81 26.06 -5.46
C ASP A 46 -2.77 25.74 -6.53
N THR A 47 -1.69 26.53 -6.53
CA THR A 47 -0.60 26.43 -7.51
C THR A 47 0.19 25.13 -7.39
N VAL A 48 0.12 24.44 -6.24
CA VAL A 48 0.70 23.11 -6.08
C VAL A 48 -0.09 22.08 -6.90
N LEU A 49 -1.39 22.30 -7.11
CA LEU A 49 -2.27 21.38 -7.84
C LEU A 49 -2.55 21.81 -9.29
N ALA A 50 -2.39 23.10 -9.60
CA ALA A 50 -2.70 23.67 -10.92
C ALA A 50 -2.05 22.90 -12.08
N GLY A 51 -2.87 22.44 -13.03
CA GLY A 51 -2.44 21.66 -14.19
C GLY A 51 -1.98 20.22 -13.90
N LYS A 52 -2.05 19.75 -12.65
CA LYS A 52 -1.65 18.40 -12.22
C LYS A 52 -2.86 17.48 -12.02
N ALA A 53 -2.60 16.27 -11.50
CA ALA A 53 -3.57 15.18 -11.31
C ALA A 53 -4.15 14.64 -12.62
N GLY A 54 -5.25 13.89 -12.51
CA GLY A 54 -5.96 13.29 -13.63
C GLY A 54 -5.46 11.89 -13.96
N VAL A 55 -6.42 10.99 -14.17
CA VAL A 55 -6.21 9.56 -14.38
C VAL A 55 -5.32 9.28 -15.60
N LEU A 56 -5.51 10.01 -16.71
CA LEU A 56 -4.73 9.78 -17.94
C LEU A 56 -3.25 10.09 -17.75
N ARG A 57 -2.90 11.16 -17.03
CA ARG A 57 -1.50 11.53 -16.75
C ARG A 57 -0.86 10.47 -15.85
N ARG A 58 -1.56 10.06 -14.80
CA ARG A 58 -1.08 9.02 -13.89
C ARG A 58 -0.92 7.67 -14.60
N ALA A 59 -1.87 7.27 -15.44
CA ALA A 59 -1.76 6.03 -16.22
C ALA A 59 -0.54 6.05 -17.15
N ALA A 60 -0.27 7.18 -17.82
CA ALA A 60 0.91 7.35 -18.66
C ALA A 60 2.21 7.23 -17.84
N PHE A 61 2.27 7.90 -16.69
CA PHE A 61 3.41 7.83 -15.78
C PHE A 61 3.65 6.40 -15.26
N VAL A 62 2.61 5.73 -14.73
CA VAL A 62 2.71 4.34 -14.24
C VAL A 62 3.17 3.41 -15.36
N LYS A 63 2.65 3.58 -16.58
CA LYS A 63 3.05 2.79 -17.74
C LYS A 63 4.52 2.99 -18.12
N GLU A 64 5.03 4.22 -18.00
CA GLU A 64 6.44 4.53 -18.20
C GLU A 64 7.31 3.87 -17.13
N GLN A 65 6.97 4.07 -15.85
CA GLN A 65 7.70 3.47 -14.73
C GLN A 65 7.72 1.95 -14.78
N ARG A 66 6.63 1.30 -15.21
CA ARG A 66 6.58 -0.16 -15.36
C ARG A 66 7.43 -0.69 -16.52
N ARG A 67 7.75 0.14 -17.52
CA ARG A 67 8.71 -0.24 -18.57
C ARG A 67 10.14 -0.23 -18.05
N GLU A 68 10.46 0.72 -17.17
CA GLU A 68 11.78 0.87 -16.56
C GLU A 68 12.00 -0.14 -15.43
N HIS A 69 10.96 -0.39 -14.63
CA HIS A 69 10.97 -1.22 -13.44
C HIS A 69 9.88 -2.29 -13.55
N LYS A 70 10.16 -3.39 -14.25
CA LYS A 70 9.16 -4.43 -14.55
C LYS A 70 8.50 -5.04 -13.31
N ASP A 71 9.26 -5.11 -12.22
CA ASP A 71 8.85 -5.67 -10.94
C ASP A 71 8.42 -4.60 -9.94
N MET A 72 8.11 -3.37 -10.40
CA MET A 72 7.57 -2.34 -9.52
C MET A 72 6.23 -2.76 -8.93
N LEU A 73 5.96 -2.27 -7.73
CA LEU A 73 4.68 -2.38 -7.05
C LEU A 73 3.95 -1.05 -7.08
N LEU A 74 2.63 -1.09 -7.13
CA LEU A 74 1.76 0.08 -7.08
C LEU A 74 0.63 -0.13 -6.06
N PHE A 75 0.59 0.72 -5.04
CA PHE A 75 -0.41 0.62 -3.96
C PHE A 75 -1.29 1.86 -3.86
N ASP A 76 -2.45 1.73 -3.24
CA ASP A 76 -3.29 2.86 -2.86
C ASP A 76 -3.68 2.81 -1.38
N SER A 77 -3.48 3.93 -0.68
CA SER A 77 -3.75 4.05 0.75
C SER A 77 -5.16 4.55 1.06
N GLY A 78 -6.15 4.35 0.17
CA GLY A 78 -7.57 4.61 0.46
C GLY A 78 -8.06 5.99 -0.01
N ASP A 79 -9.37 6.21 0.10
CA ASP A 79 -10.08 7.37 -0.45
C ASP A 79 -9.85 7.56 -1.95
N PHE A 80 -9.86 6.46 -2.71
CA PHE A 80 -9.98 6.55 -4.17
C PHE A 80 -11.40 6.99 -4.58
N SER A 81 -12.38 6.77 -3.70
CA SER A 81 -13.80 7.18 -3.81
C SER A 81 -14.04 8.66 -3.45
N GLN A 82 -15.25 9.15 -3.76
CA GLN A 82 -15.73 10.53 -3.51
C GLN A 82 -14.88 11.64 -4.16
N GLY A 83 -15.34 12.90 -4.25
CA GLY A 83 -14.56 14.08 -4.59
C GLY A 83 -14.88 14.75 -5.94
N SER A 84 -15.62 14.07 -6.83
CA SER A 84 -16.02 14.64 -8.12
C SER A 84 -17.40 14.17 -8.60
N PRO A 85 -18.02 14.86 -9.59
CA PRO A 85 -19.26 14.40 -10.21
C PRO A 85 -19.19 12.99 -10.81
N TYR A 86 -18.01 12.51 -11.19
CA TYR A 86 -17.83 11.14 -11.68
C TYR A 86 -18.25 10.11 -10.62
N TYR A 87 -17.83 10.30 -9.36
CA TYR A 87 -18.26 9.41 -8.27
C TYR A 87 -19.77 9.46 -8.07
N ASN A 88 -20.39 10.63 -8.15
CA ASN A 88 -21.85 10.76 -8.00
C ASN A 88 -22.64 10.02 -9.07
N LEU A 89 -22.14 10.03 -10.32
CA LEU A 89 -22.79 9.43 -11.49
C LEU A 89 -22.50 7.93 -11.62
N PHE A 90 -21.24 7.52 -11.43
CA PHE A 90 -20.76 6.16 -11.68
C PHE A 90 -20.50 5.35 -10.41
N LYS A 91 -20.67 5.95 -9.24
CA LYS A 91 -20.62 5.30 -7.92
C LYS A 91 -19.31 4.54 -7.66
N GLY A 92 -18.18 5.03 -8.17
CA GLY A 92 -16.86 4.41 -7.97
C GLY A 92 -16.38 3.50 -9.11
N GLU A 93 -17.22 3.24 -10.12
CA GLU A 93 -16.87 2.30 -11.20
C GLU A 93 -15.71 2.80 -12.07
N VAL A 94 -15.64 4.11 -12.33
CA VAL A 94 -14.58 4.70 -13.15
C VAL A 94 -13.24 4.55 -12.43
N GLU A 95 -13.26 4.73 -11.11
CA GLU A 95 -12.13 4.59 -10.22
C GLU A 95 -11.62 3.14 -10.25
N ILE A 96 -12.41 2.16 -9.82
CA ILE A 96 -11.93 0.77 -9.81
C ILE A 96 -11.41 0.31 -11.18
N LYS A 97 -12.10 0.67 -12.27
CA LYS A 97 -11.65 0.34 -13.63
C LYS A 97 -10.31 0.97 -13.98
N MET A 98 -10.06 2.23 -13.64
CA MET A 98 -8.76 2.85 -13.92
C MET A 98 -7.63 2.25 -13.07
N MET A 99 -7.91 1.84 -11.83
CA MET A 99 -6.92 1.16 -10.99
C MET A 99 -6.59 -0.22 -11.56
N ASN A 100 -7.58 -0.95 -12.05
CA ASN A 100 -7.37 -2.22 -12.75
C ASN A 100 -6.47 -2.05 -13.98
N GLU A 101 -6.74 -1.04 -14.82
CA GLU A 101 -5.94 -0.77 -16.02
C GLU A 101 -4.50 -0.33 -15.69
N MET A 102 -4.32 0.41 -14.59
CA MET A 102 -2.99 0.75 -14.08
C MET A 102 -2.31 -0.43 -13.41
N GLY A 103 -3.02 -1.51 -13.08
CA GLY A 103 -2.51 -2.70 -12.40
C GLY A 103 -1.96 -2.36 -11.02
N TYR A 104 -2.80 -1.84 -10.13
CA TYR A 104 -2.48 -1.76 -8.70
C TYR A 104 -2.29 -3.17 -8.15
N ASP A 105 -1.38 -3.31 -7.19
CA ASP A 105 -1.03 -4.57 -6.55
C ASP A 105 -1.85 -4.81 -5.26
N ALA A 106 -2.27 -3.74 -4.58
CA ALA A 106 -3.23 -3.76 -3.48
C ALA A 106 -3.76 -2.34 -3.20
N GLY A 107 -4.93 -2.25 -2.55
CA GLY A 107 -5.45 -1.01 -1.98
C GLY A 107 -6.04 -1.23 -0.60
N THR A 108 -6.12 -0.18 0.23
CA THR A 108 -6.84 -0.21 1.51
C THR A 108 -8.16 0.57 1.45
N ILE A 109 -8.86 0.62 2.57
CA ILE A 109 -10.16 1.27 2.73
C ILE A 109 -9.96 2.58 3.50
N GLY A 110 -10.33 3.70 2.88
CA GLY A 110 -10.54 4.98 3.53
C GLY A 110 -11.99 5.19 3.96
N ASN A 111 -12.26 6.33 4.60
CA ASN A 111 -13.61 6.61 5.10
C ASN A 111 -14.61 6.87 3.95
N HIS A 112 -14.15 7.37 2.79
CA HIS A 112 -15.05 7.71 1.67
C HIS A 112 -15.46 6.52 0.80
N GLU A 113 -14.82 5.36 0.94
CA GLU A 113 -15.31 4.13 0.32
C GLU A 113 -16.73 3.79 0.80
N PHE A 114 -17.08 4.18 2.04
CA PHE A 114 -18.40 3.94 2.64
C PHE A 114 -19.48 4.91 2.16
N ASP A 115 -19.18 5.99 1.42
CA ASP A 115 -20.15 7.06 1.12
C ASP A 115 -21.47 6.61 0.47
N PHE A 116 -21.44 5.51 -0.30
CA PHE A 116 -22.62 4.90 -0.92
C PHE A 116 -23.04 3.56 -0.30
N GLY A 117 -22.53 3.26 0.90
CA GLY A 117 -22.88 2.09 1.68
C GLY A 117 -22.22 0.78 1.23
N LEU A 118 -22.34 -0.24 2.09
CA LEU A 118 -21.68 -1.53 1.93
C LEU A 118 -22.01 -2.27 0.63
N ASP A 119 -23.24 -2.15 0.11
CA ASP A 119 -23.62 -2.79 -1.16
C ASP A 119 -22.85 -2.22 -2.35
N ASN A 120 -22.65 -0.89 -2.38
CA ASN A 120 -21.85 -0.27 -3.41
C ASN A 120 -20.37 -0.65 -3.26
N MET A 121 -19.84 -0.66 -2.03
CA MET A 121 -18.47 -1.13 -1.77
C MET A 121 -18.29 -2.57 -2.26
N ALA A 122 -19.19 -3.48 -1.91
CA ALA A 122 -19.14 -4.87 -2.35
C ALA A 122 -19.18 -5.00 -3.88
N ARG A 123 -19.98 -4.18 -4.56
CA ARG A 123 -20.01 -4.11 -6.03
C ARG A 123 -18.65 -3.68 -6.58
N LEU A 124 -18.05 -2.63 -6.03
CA LEU A 124 -16.75 -2.11 -6.45
C LEU A 124 -15.62 -3.12 -6.20
N PHE A 125 -15.57 -3.73 -5.02
CA PHE A 125 -14.51 -4.67 -4.67
C PHE A 125 -14.57 -5.96 -5.50
N LYS A 126 -15.77 -6.40 -5.90
CA LYS A 126 -15.92 -7.50 -6.88
C LYS A 126 -15.41 -7.15 -8.28
N MET A 127 -15.31 -5.85 -8.61
CA MET A 127 -14.76 -5.39 -9.88
C MET A 127 -13.24 -5.21 -9.84
N ALA A 128 -12.62 -5.15 -8.66
CA ALA A 128 -11.19 -4.96 -8.51
C ALA A 128 -10.41 -6.22 -8.92
N ASN A 129 -9.37 -6.04 -9.71
CA ASN A 129 -8.42 -7.09 -10.11
C ASN A 129 -7.25 -7.23 -9.13
N PHE A 130 -7.32 -6.52 -8.02
CA PHE A 130 -6.32 -6.45 -6.97
C PHE A 130 -7.01 -6.60 -5.61
N PRO A 131 -6.31 -7.14 -4.59
CA PRO A 131 -6.88 -7.29 -3.26
C PRO A 131 -7.13 -5.93 -2.61
N ILE A 132 -8.28 -5.82 -1.95
CA ILE A 132 -8.54 -4.78 -0.96
C ILE A 132 -8.20 -5.35 0.42
N VAL A 133 -7.29 -4.68 1.12
CA VAL A 133 -6.81 -5.10 2.45
C VAL A 133 -7.23 -4.12 3.52
N CYS A 134 -7.76 -4.61 4.64
CA CYS A 134 -8.02 -3.83 5.85
C CYS A 134 -8.15 -4.79 7.04
N ALA A 135 -7.26 -4.65 8.03
CA ALA A 135 -7.15 -5.57 9.15
C ALA A 135 -8.03 -5.18 10.35
N ASN A 136 -8.29 -3.89 10.53
CA ASN A 136 -8.97 -3.37 11.72
C ASN A 136 -10.47 -3.08 11.48
N TYR A 137 -11.04 -3.64 10.42
CA TYR A 137 -12.48 -3.66 10.20
C TYR A 137 -12.98 -5.09 10.23
N ASP A 138 -13.72 -5.45 11.28
CA ASP A 138 -14.48 -6.71 11.31
C ASP A 138 -15.68 -6.58 10.38
N VAL A 139 -15.58 -7.25 9.23
CA VAL A 139 -16.62 -7.31 8.19
C VAL A 139 -17.46 -8.59 8.24
N ALA A 140 -17.28 -9.44 9.26
CA ALA A 140 -17.99 -10.71 9.36
C ALA A 140 -19.52 -10.49 9.43
N GLY A 141 -20.27 -11.29 8.67
CA GLY A 141 -21.72 -11.16 8.57
C GLY A 141 -22.20 -9.97 7.71
N THR A 142 -21.29 -9.25 7.04
CA THR A 142 -21.64 -8.18 6.09
C THR A 142 -21.47 -8.66 4.64
N VAL A 143 -21.94 -7.84 3.69
CA VAL A 143 -21.73 -8.10 2.24
C VAL A 143 -20.27 -7.97 1.80
N LEU A 144 -19.38 -7.50 2.67
CA LEU A 144 -17.94 -7.39 2.44
C LEU A 144 -17.16 -8.63 2.88
N GLU A 145 -17.80 -9.59 3.57
CA GLU A 145 -17.16 -10.82 4.01
C GLU A 145 -16.58 -11.59 2.82
N GLY A 146 -15.29 -11.94 2.92
CA GLY A 146 -14.53 -12.59 1.85
C GLY A 146 -14.11 -11.69 0.68
N LEU A 147 -14.58 -10.43 0.63
CA LEU A 147 -14.12 -9.44 -0.35
C LEU A 147 -12.98 -8.58 0.20
N VAL A 148 -13.03 -8.25 1.49
CA VAL A 148 -11.96 -7.55 2.21
C VAL A 148 -11.11 -8.60 2.92
N LYS A 149 -9.79 -8.51 2.74
CA LYS A 149 -8.82 -9.37 3.42
C LYS A 149 -8.10 -8.57 4.50
N GLU A 150 -7.61 -9.23 5.55
CA GLU A 150 -6.72 -8.54 6.50
C GLU A 150 -5.40 -8.14 5.84
N TYR A 151 -4.84 -9.06 5.03
CA TYR A 151 -3.57 -8.89 4.33
C TYR A 151 -3.52 -9.66 3.01
N THR A 152 -2.46 -9.43 2.25
CA THR A 152 -2.04 -10.24 1.10
C THR A 152 -0.53 -10.43 1.12
N VAL A 153 -0.05 -11.53 0.54
CA VAL A 153 1.38 -11.76 0.31
C VAL A 153 1.65 -11.68 -1.19
N ILE A 154 2.62 -10.87 -1.57
CA ILE A 154 3.03 -10.64 -2.95
C ILE A 154 4.43 -11.18 -3.14
N GLU A 155 4.61 -12.06 -4.12
CA GLU A 155 5.93 -12.53 -4.54
C GLU A 155 6.42 -11.68 -5.71
N ARG A 156 7.57 -11.02 -5.54
CA ARG A 156 8.13 -10.14 -6.56
C ARG A 156 9.65 -10.16 -6.51
N ASP A 157 10.29 -10.42 -7.65
CA ASP A 157 11.75 -10.60 -7.73
C ASP A 157 12.32 -11.52 -6.61
N GLY A 158 11.64 -12.64 -6.32
CA GLY A 158 12.06 -13.61 -5.29
C GLY A 158 12.00 -13.09 -3.84
N LEU A 159 11.32 -11.97 -3.61
CA LEU A 159 10.98 -11.43 -2.30
C LEU A 159 9.53 -11.79 -1.95
N ARG A 160 9.28 -12.19 -0.70
CA ARG A 160 7.92 -12.30 -0.14
C ARG A 160 7.57 -11.01 0.59
N ILE A 161 6.57 -10.28 0.09
CA ILE A 161 6.19 -8.97 0.61
C ILE A 161 4.79 -9.07 1.19
N GLY A 162 4.69 -8.91 2.51
CA GLY A 162 3.41 -8.84 3.22
C GLY A 162 2.84 -7.45 3.12
N VAL A 163 1.57 -7.34 2.73
CA VAL A 163 0.86 -6.06 2.63
C VAL A 163 -0.45 -6.17 3.39
N PHE A 164 -0.68 -5.29 4.34
CA PHE A 164 -1.94 -5.19 5.08
C PHE A 164 -2.43 -3.75 5.09
N GLY A 165 -3.70 -3.55 5.46
CA GLY A 165 -4.31 -2.22 5.48
C GLY A 165 -4.87 -1.86 6.85
N LEU A 166 -4.96 -0.56 7.14
CA LEU A 166 -5.67 -0.03 8.31
C LEU A 166 -6.54 1.15 7.89
N GLY A 167 -7.77 1.23 8.41
CA GLY A 167 -8.74 2.30 8.16
C GLY A 167 -9.02 3.13 9.42
N PRO A 168 -9.52 4.36 9.28
CA PRO A 168 -9.79 5.25 10.41
C PRO A 168 -11.04 4.85 11.21
N GLU A 169 -11.24 5.44 12.39
CA GLU A 169 -12.50 5.26 13.12
C GLU A 169 -13.68 5.85 12.32
N LEU A 170 -14.72 5.04 12.08
CA LEU A 170 -15.83 5.44 11.20
C LEU A 170 -16.85 6.35 11.90
N ASP A 171 -16.99 6.24 13.21
CA ASP A 171 -17.93 7.09 13.96
C ASP A 171 -17.47 8.55 13.91
N GLY A 172 -18.41 9.46 13.68
CA GLY A 172 -18.12 10.88 13.44
C GLY A 172 -17.60 11.22 12.03
N LEU A 173 -17.05 10.27 11.26
CA LEU A 173 -16.58 10.49 9.88
C LEU A 173 -17.60 10.03 8.82
N VAL A 174 -18.28 8.91 9.08
CA VAL A 174 -19.19 8.26 8.13
C VAL A 174 -20.57 8.14 8.76
N ALA A 175 -21.62 8.32 7.96
CA ALA A 175 -22.98 8.09 8.44
C ALA A 175 -23.16 6.62 8.87
N HIS A 176 -23.69 6.37 10.07
CA HIS A 176 -23.86 5.01 10.62
C HIS A 176 -24.60 4.05 9.66
N ALA A 177 -25.60 4.56 8.93
CA ALA A 177 -26.34 3.78 7.94
C ALA A 177 -25.47 3.22 6.79
N ASN A 178 -24.30 3.81 6.55
CA ASN A 178 -23.43 3.46 5.44
C ASN A 178 -22.43 2.34 5.80
N TYR A 179 -21.96 2.27 7.05
CA TYR A 179 -21.05 1.21 7.49
C TYR A 179 -21.74 0.08 8.28
N GLY A 180 -22.96 0.29 8.75
CA GLY A 180 -23.81 -0.75 9.32
C GLY A 180 -23.12 -1.55 10.43
N ASN A 181 -22.96 -2.86 10.21
CA ASN A 181 -22.38 -3.78 11.19
C ASN A 181 -20.86 -3.94 11.10
N VAL A 182 -20.18 -3.20 10.21
CA VAL A 182 -18.71 -3.19 10.20
C VAL A 182 -18.24 -2.62 11.52
N LYS A 183 -17.42 -3.38 12.26
CA LYS A 183 -16.87 -2.92 13.54
C LYS A 183 -15.45 -2.44 13.33
N PHE A 184 -15.15 -1.29 13.91
CA PHE A 184 -13.80 -0.78 14.03
C PHE A 184 -13.11 -1.45 15.23
N GLU A 185 -11.93 -1.99 14.97
CA GLU A 185 -11.03 -2.55 15.98
C GLU A 185 -9.81 -1.64 16.13
N ASP A 186 -9.14 -1.74 17.27
CA ASP A 186 -7.97 -0.90 17.58
C ASP A 186 -6.86 -1.12 16.54
N PRO A 187 -6.49 -0.10 15.75
CA PRO A 187 -5.57 -0.26 14.62
C PRO A 187 -4.14 -0.58 15.05
N VAL A 188 -3.73 -0.20 16.28
CA VAL A 188 -2.40 -0.52 16.81
C VAL A 188 -2.31 -1.99 17.16
N SER A 189 -3.30 -2.52 17.89
CA SER A 189 -3.42 -3.94 18.23
C SER A 189 -3.51 -4.82 16.98
N GLU A 190 -4.42 -4.48 16.06
CA GLU A 190 -4.61 -5.27 14.84
C GLU A 190 -3.40 -5.14 13.89
N GLY A 191 -2.81 -3.94 13.79
CA GLY A 191 -1.57 -3.72 13.05
C GLY A 191 -0.42 -4.58 13.57
N GLN A 192 -0.21 -4.63 14.89
CA GLN A 192 0.80 -5.49 15.51
C GLN A 192 0.53 -6.97 15.21
N ARG A 193 -0.72 -7.43 15.38
CA ARG A 193 -1.12 -8.83 15.15
C ARG A 193 -0.80 -9.28 13.72
N VAL A 194 -1.20 -8.48 12.73
CA VAL A 194 -1.01 -8.83 11.32
C VAL A 194 0.46 -8.69 10.91
N ALA A 195 1.18 -7.69 11.42
CA ALA A 195 2.62 -7.57 11.18
C ALA A 195 3.39 -8.80 11.71
N ASP A 196 3.06 -9.29 12.91
CA ASP A 196 3.66 -10.49 13.49
C ASP A 196 3.33 -11.74 12.67
N LEU A 197 2.09 -11.86 12.19
CA LEU A 197 1.70 -12.96 11.32
C LEU A 197 2.51 -12.95 10.02
N LEU A 198 2.56 -11.81 9.34
CA LEU A 198 3.30 -11.65 8.09
C LEU A 198 4.79 -11.94 8.26
N LYS A 199 5.40 -11.45 9.35
CA LYS A 199 6.83 -11.65 9.59
C LYS A 199 7.15 -13.09 10.00
N ASN A 200 6.42 -13.62 10.98
CA ASN A 200 6.81 -14.86 11.67
C ASN A 200 6.20 -16.12 11.08
N GLN A 201 5.00 -16.03 10.49
CA GLN A 201 4.28 -17.19 9.96
C GLN A 201 4.34 -17.25 8.43
N GLU A 202 4.13 -16.13 7.75
CA GLU A 202 4.23 -16.04 6.29
C GLU A 202 5.68 -15.89 5.82
N HIS A 203 6.61 -15.63 6.74
CA HIS A 203 8.04 -15.45 6.47
C HIS A 203 8.29 -14.36 5.42
N CYS A 204 7.55 -13.25 5.50
CA CYS A 204 7.74 -12.11 4.62
C CYS A 204 9.10 -11.46 4.87
N ASP A 205 9.82 -11.20 3.78
CA ASP A 205 11.08 -10.46 3.79
C ASP A 205 10.83 -8.97 4.14
N LEU A 206 9.68 -8.42 3.70
CA LEU A 206 9.25 -7.03 3.89
C LEU A 206 7.76 -6.98 4.28
N VAL A 207 7.40 -6.13 5.24
CA VAL A 207 6.00 -5.87 5.67
C VAL A 207 5.64 -4.41 5.44
N ILE A 208 4.61 -4.17 4.62
CA ILE A 208 4.11 -2.85 4.24
C ILE A 208 2.70 -2.65 4.80
N CYS A 209 2.49 -1.55 5.52
CA CYS A 209 1.17 -1.10 5.95
C CYS A 209 0.62 -0.03 4.99
N LEU A 210 -0.55 -0.29 4.41
CA LEU A 210 -1.36 0.70 3.70
C LEU A 210 -2.30 1.37 4.72
N SER A 211 -1.88 2.49 5.28
CA SER A 211 -2.62 3.15 6.35
C SER A 211 -3.48 4.30 5.83
N HIS A 212 -4.74 4.32 6.26
CA HIS A 212 -5.64 5.45 6.13
C HIS A 212 -5.99 6.08 7.49
N LEU A 213 -5.09 5.98 8.47
CA LEU A 213 -5.28 6.55 9.82
C LEU A 213 -5.03 8.07 9.87
N GLY A 214 -4.26 8.59 8.92
CA GLY A 214 -3.77 9.97 8.95
C GLY A 214 -2.39 10.06 9.56
N TRP A 215 -1.59 11.03 9.11
CA TRP A 215 -0.20 11.16 9.54
C TRP A 215 -0.06 11.45 11.03
N LYS A 216 -0.85 12.42 11.52
CA LYS A 216 -0.81 12.95 12.89
C LYS A 216 -2.24 13.16 13.35
N GLY A 217 -2.56 12.75 14.56
CA GLY A 217 -3.91 12.84 15.10
C GLY A 217 -4.06 12.02 16.36
N GLU A 218 -5.23 12.18 16.98
CA GLU A 218 -5.67 11.44 18.16
C GLU A 218 -7.07 10.91 17.86
N PRO A 219 -7.47 9.72 18.33
CA PRO A 219 -6.68 8.80 19.15
C PRO A 219 -5.83 7.81 18.32
N TYR A 220 -5.79 7.95 16.99
CA TYR A 220 -5.01 7.06 16.10
C TYR A 220 -4.31 7.87 15.02
N SER A 221 -3.07 7.48 14.70
CA SER A 221 -2.31 8.04 13.57
C SER A 221 -1.20 7.10 13.11
N ASP A 222 -0.60 7.39 11.95
CA ASP A 222 0.57 6.67 11.44
C ASP A 222 1.76 6.73 12.40
N ILE A 223 1.97 7.87 13.08
CA ILE A 223 3.04 8.01 14.07
C ILE A 223 2.78 7.10 15.25
N GLU A 224 1.58 7.16 15.82
CA GLU A 224 1.21 6.34 16.97
C GLU A 224 1.31 4.84 16.65
N LEU A 225 0.85 4.44 15.46
CA LEU A 225 1.00 3.07 14.96
C LEU A 225 2.47 2.66 14.97
N ILE A 226 3.35 3.45 14.35
CA ILE A 226 4.78 3.10 14.26
C ILE A 226 5.39 3.00 15.65
N GLU A 227 5.18 3.99 16.50
CA GLU A 227 5.79 4.07 17.83
C GLU A 227 5.35 2.96 18.78
N ASN A 228 4.17 2.37 18.54
CA ASN A 228 3.58 1.33 19.39
C ASN A 228 3.55 -0.07 18.76
N THR A 229 4.25 -0.28 17.64
CA THR A 229 4.33 -1.60 16.99
C THR A 229 5.76 -2.07 16.70
N ARG A 230 5.88 -3.29 16.19
CA ARG A 230 7.09 -3.96 15.70
C ARG A 230 6.80 -4.57 14.33
N ASN A 231 7.84 -5.01 13.63
CA ASN A 231 7.74 -5.81 12.41
C ASN A 231 7.08 -5.14 11.19
N ILE A 232 6.64 -3.88 11.28
CA ILE A 232 6.27 -3.06 10.13
C ILE A 232 7.54 -2.40 9.59
N ASP A 233 7.83 -2.62 8.30
CA ASP A 233 9.03 -2.09 7.66
C ASP A 233 8.75 -0.77 6.91
N ILE A 234 7.53 -0.55 6.42
CA ILE A 234 7.13 0.66 5.68
C ILE A 234 5.66 0.99 5.97
N VAL A 235 5.35 2.28 6.16
CA VAL A 235 3.98 2.80 6.18
C VAL A 235 3.73 3.71 4.98
N LEU A 236 2.70 3.40 4.20
CA LEU A 236 2.20 4.24 3.12
C LEU A 236 0.87 4.84 3.57
N GLY A 237 0.89 6.13 3.90
CA GLY A 237 -0.22 6.82 4.58
C GLY A 237 -1.23 7.48 3.64
N GLY A 238 -2.37 7.88 4.20
CA GLY A 238 -3.45 8.64 3.57
C GLY A 238 -4.22 9.46 4.60
N HIS A 239 -5.48 9.82 4.30
CA HIS A 239 -6.47 10.49 5.13
C HIS A 239 -6.19 11.97 5.44
N SER A 240 -5.00 12.30 5.94
CA SER A 240 -4.66 13.66 6.39
C SER A 240 -4.23 14.61 5.27
N HIS A 241 -4.22 14.14 4.02
CA HIS A 241 -3.82 14.86 2.80
C HIS A 241 -2.43 15.47 2.91
N SER A 242 -1.56 14.89 3.74
CA SER A 242 -0.25 15.44 4.02
C SER A 242 0.68 15.16 2.84
N PHE A 243 1.43 16.18 2.41
CA PHE A 243 2.42 16.05 1.34
C PHE A 243 3.81 16.06 1.94
N PHE A 244 4.60 15.01 1.68
CA PHE A 244 6.01 14.98 2.08
C PHE A 244 6.92 15.06 0.85
N GLU A 245 8.00 15.84 0.94
CA GLU A 245 9.04 15.90 -0.09
C GLU A 245 9.89 14.61 -0.14
N GLY A 246 9.96 13.89 0.98
CA GLY A 246 10.62 12.59 1.14
C GLY A 246 9.95 11.77 2.25
N PRO A 247 10.39 10.53 2.53
CA PRO A 247 9.87 9.80 3.68
C PRO A 247 10.26 10.49 4.99
N GLU A 248 9.33 10.52 5.94
CA GLU A 248 9.61 10.83 7.34
C GLU A 248 9.91 9.52 8.08
N PHE A 249 10.67 9.57 9.18
CA PHE A 249 11.09 8.38 9.91
C PHE A 249 10.72 8.48 11.39
N TYR A 250 10.11 7.43 11.91
CA TYR A 250 9.73 7.30 13.32
C TYR A 250 10.26 5.99 13.88
N LYS A 251 10.57 5.96 15.18
CA LYS A 251 11.13 4.77 15.82
C LYS A 251 10.01 3.89 16.33
N ASN A 252 10.08 2.62 15.97
CA ASN A 252 9.17 1.62 16.51
C ASN A 252 9.59 1.16 17.93
N LEU A 253 8.88 0.18 18.49
CA LEU A 253 9.17 -0.33 19.84
C LEU A 253 10.57 -0.99 20.00
N ASP A 254 11.24 -1.34 18.90
CA ASP A 254 12.63 -1.85 18.88
C ASP A 254 13.66 -0.71 18.71
N GLY A 255 13.21 0.53 18.58
CA GLY A 255 14.05 1.68 18.25
C GLY A 255 14.50 1.72 16.79
N ILE A 256 13.91 0.89 15.91
CA ILE A 256 14.19 0.85 14.48
C ILE A 256 13.42 1.98 13.78
N GLU A 257 14.09 2.72 12.91
CA GLU A 257 13.46 3.76 12.10
C GLU A 257 12.60 3.13 10.99
N VAL A 258 11.30 3.43 11.01
CA VAL A 258 10.33 3.01 10.00
C VAL A 258 9.98 4.23 9.14
N PRO A 259 10.17 4.17 7.81
CA PRO A 259 9.74 5.22 6.90
C PRO A 259 8.21 5.27 6.78
N VAL A 260 7.67 6.48 6.79
CA VAL A 260 6.29 6.80 6.44
C VAL A 260 6.24 7.84 5.34
N GLN A 261 5.31 7.70 4.40
CA GLN A 261 5.12 8.68 3.33
C GLN A 261 3.66 8.83 2.91
N GLN A 262 3.28 10.07 2.60
CA GLN A 262 1.99 10.44 2.02
C GLN A 262 2.18 11.47 0.89
N MET A 263 1.29 11.45 -0.10
CA MET A 263 1.44 12.15 -1.37
C MET A 263 0.40 13.25 -1.60
N GLY A 264 0.04 13.95 -0.53
CA GLY A 264 -0.96 15.01 -0.58
C GLY A 264 -2.34 14.43 -0.86
N LYS A 265 -3.01 14.94 -1.89
CA LYS A 265 -4.36 14.48 -2.28
C LYS A 265 -4.58 14.56 -3.78
N SER A 266 -5.75 14.06 -4.18
CA SER A 266 -6.27 14.06 -5.54
C SER A 266 -5.40 13.30 -6.54
N ALA A 267 -4.51 12.42 -6.03
CA ALA A 267 -3.46 11.77 -6.81
C ALA A 267 -2.70 12.75 -7.74
N ALA A 268 -2.48 13.99 -7.26
CA ALA A 268 -1.69 14.97 -7.99
C ALA A 268 -0.21 14.58 -8.08
N PHE A 269 0.22 13.73 -7.15
CA PHE A 269 1.55 13.14 -7.05
C PHE A 269 1.42 11.62 -6.96
N VAL A 270 2.47 10.92 -7.41
CA VAL A 270 2.64 9.47 -7.20
C VAL A 270 3.93 9.32 -6.42
N GLY A 271 3.84 8.71 -5.24
CA GLY A 271 4.99 8.47 -4.39
C GLY A 271 5.90 7.42 -5.00
N ARG A 272 7.20 7.50 -4.71
CA ARG A 272 8.19 6.51 -5.12
C ARG A 272 9.16 6.26 -3.98
N MET A 273 9.18 5.02 -3.48
CA MET A 273 10.20 4.50 -2.59
C MET A 273 11.05 3.46 -3.32
N VAL A 274 12.35 3.46 -3.05
CA VAL A 274 13.27 2.43 -3.54
C VAL A 274 13.86 1.71 -2.34
N VAL A 275 13.47 0.46 -2.15
CA VAL A 275 13.94 -0.37 -1.05
C VAL A 275 15.10 -1.21 -1.54
N LYS A 276 16.23 -1.13 -0.84
CA LYS A 276 17.42 -1.93 -1.15
C LYS A 276 17.52 -3.06 -0.15
N MET A 277 17.44 -4.30 -0.62
CA MET A 277 17.51 -5.47 0.24
C MET A 277 18.70 -6.34 -0.10
N GLN A 278 19.40 -6.81 0.93
CA GLN A 278 20.42 -7.84 0.85
C GLN A 278 19.82 -9.14 1.40
N LYS A 279 19.52 -10.09 0.52
CA LYS A 279 19.11 -11.42 0.95
C LYS A 279 20.39 -12.19 1.30
N ASN A 280 20.51 -12.61 2.56
CA ASN A 280 21.61 -13.48 3.03
C ASN A 280 21.39 -14.92 2.55
#